data_AF-A0AA88R6F6-F1
#
_entry.id   AF-A0AA88R6F6-F1
#
_cell.length_a   1.000
_cell.length_b   1.000
_cell.length_c   1.000
_cell.angle_alpha   90.00
_cell.angle_beta   90.00
_cell.angle_gamma   90.00
#
_symmetry.space_group_name_H-M   'P 1'
#
loop_
_entity.id
_entity.type
_entity.pdbx_description
1 polymer ?
#
loop_
_entity_poly.entity_id
_entity_poly.type
_entity_poly.pdbx_seq_one_letter_code
_entity_poly.pdbx_strand_id
1 'polypeptide(L)'
;MELLVLVIIRLTDYCFGSVLLFLHWHPGIIIIIFFCWILTTLGWILTGFDFFFRTFAEDTCSAFEDFERNPGNSSLKSVLSCAESSYSQKVLVDIGLTVHRFISELNLKVSLLHHLLQLDEGNEDLLGIREICDPFSGAPSYSYEPDTCAKDAISIGDLPNVLSRFTCYKHNSKGNCTRNGRYLPEASYVMAWAYSRSIQDLINVFPDLQSLTRCTFMKQALHNAVLRQCRPFRASARMLWCSTLALSIIMVVLSLLWVAKAFQDRGRCFSKCSIVPQPH
;
A
#
# COMPACT_ATOMS: atom_id res chain seq x y z
N MET A 1 13.25 10.97 9.26
CA MET A 1 13.88 10.78 10.59
C MET A 1 15.37 10.51 10.49
N GLU A 2 15.84 9.60 9.64
CA GLU A 2 17.28 9.30 9.52
C GLU A 2 18.15 10.54 9.24
N LEU A 3 17.69 11.46 8.37
CA LEU A 3 18.35 12.74 8.13
C LEU A 3 18.45 13.63 9.38
N LEU A 4 17.42 13.64 10.22
CA LEU A 4 17.39 14.42 11.46
C LEU A 4 18.37 13.84 12.51
N VAL A 5 18.42 12.51 12.61
CA VAL A 5 19.37 11.81 13.49
C VAL A 5 20.81 12.07 13.04
N LEU A 6 21.09 11.98 11.74
CA LEU A 6 22.41 12.30 11.18
C LEU A 6 22.82 13.75 11.44
N VAL A 7 21.90 14.70 11.28
CA VAL A 7 22.15 16.12 11.58
C VAL A 7 22.51 16.32 13.05
N ILE A 8 21.79 15.67 13.98
CA ILE A 8 22.08 15.76 15.41
C ILE A 8 23.45 15.17 15.75
N ILE A 9 23.81 14.02 15.16
CA ILE A 9 25.13 13.40 15.36
C ILE A 9 26.25 14.34 14.88
N ARG A 10 26.11 14.89 13.67
CA ARG A 10 27.10 15.82 13.09
C ARG A 10 27.24 17.11 13.90
N LEU A 11 26.13 17.63 14.41
CA LEU A 11 26.14 18.79 15.30
C LEU A 11 26.83 18.47 16.63
N THR A 12 26.64 17.26 17.16
CA THR A 12 27.29 16.82 18.40
C THR A 12 28.81 16.71 18.24
N ASP A 13 29.28 16.11 17.13
CA ASP A 13 30.72 16.04 16.81
C ASP A 13 31.34 17.44 16.64
N TYR A 14 30.62 18.34 15.96
CA TYR A 14 31.05 19.72 15.78
C TYR A 14 31.15 20.49 17.11
N CYS A 15 30.18 20.29 18.00
CA CYS A 15 30.23 20.86 19.35
C CYS A 15 31.45 20.36 20.13
N PHE A 16 31.75 19.07 20.08
CA PHE A 16 32.90 18.50 20.78
C PHE A 16 34.24 19.06 20.27
N GLY A 17 34.39 19.17 18.95
CA GLY A 17 35.59 19.78 18.34
C GLY A 17 35.76 21.26 18.72
N SER A 18 34.65 22.01 18.76
CA SER A 18 34.65 23.42 19.16
C SER A 18 35.01 23.61 20.65
N VAL A 19 34.53 22.73 21.54
CA VAL A 19 34.86 22.76 22.98
C VAL A 19 36.37 22.67 23.23
N LEU A 20 37.05 21.77 22.51
CA LEU A 20 38.50 21.58 22.64
C LEU A 20 39.29 22.81 22.17
N LEU A 21 38.79 23.50 21.14
CA LEU A 21 39.41 24.71 20.58
C LEU A 21 39.20 25.96 21.46
N PHE A 22 38.02 26.11 22.06
CA PHE A 22 37.64 27.33 22.77
C PHE A 22 37.86 27.29 24.29
N LEU A 23 38.44 26.21 24.84
CA LEU A 23 38.74 26.08 26.27
C LEU A 23 39.62 27.21 26.83
N HIS A 24 40.36 27.91 25.97
CA HIS A 24 41.24 29.01 26.32
C HIS A 24 40.53 30.36 26.49
N TRP A 25 39.28 30.51 25.99
CA TRP A 25 38.59 31.81 25.93
C TRP A 25 37.30 31.80 26.75
N HIS A 26 37.27 32.56 27.85
CA HIS A 26 36.13 32.66 28.79
C HIS A 26 34.74 32.88 28.16
N PRO A 27 34.55 33.77 27.16
CA PRO A 27 33.23 33.95 26.55
C PRO A 27 32.79 32.74 25.70
N GLY A 28 33.72 31.96 25.16
CA GLY A 28 33.42 30.77 24.35
C GLY A 28 32.75 29.66 25.17
N ILE A 29 33.18 29.46 26.42
CA ILE A 29 32.63 28.42 27.31
C ILE A 29 31.14 28.66 27.60
N ILE A 30 30.73 29.92 27.80
CA ILE A 30 29.33 30.27 28.09
C ILE A 30 28.43 29.99 26.88
N ILE A 31 28.89 30.35 25.68
CA ILE A 31 28.17 30.10 24.42
C ILE A 31 27.99 28.59 24.18
N ILE A 32 29.04 27.81 24.44
CA ILE A 32 29.00 26.35 24.32
C ILE A 32 27.97 25.73 25.28
N ILE A 33 27.96 26.15 26.55
CA ILE A 33 27.00 25.66 27.54
C ILE A 33 25.56 25.93 27.07
N PHE A 34 25.28 27.15 26.60
CA PHE A 34 23.95 27.52 26.09
C PHE A 34 23.52 26.64 24.91
N PHE A 35 24.42 26.41 23.94
CA PHE A 35 24.11 25.58 22.78
C PHE A 35 23.88 24.11 23.16
N CYS A 36 24.69 23.56 24.05
CA CYS A 36 24.49 22.19 24.53
C CYS A 36 23.19 22.02 25.32
N TRP A 37 22.71 23.05 26.04
CA TRP A 37 21.38 23.05 26.65
C TRP A 37 20.26 22.94 25.63
N ILE A 38 20.34 23.70 24.52
CA ILE A 38 19.36 23.62 23.43
C ILE A 38 19.35 22.22 22.78
N LEU A 39 20.54 21.66 22.51
CA LEU A 39 20.64 20.31 21.96
C LEU A 39 20.05 19.26 22.92
N THR A 40 20.27 19.45 24.23
CA THR A 40 19.74 18.55 25.25
C THR A 40 18.21 18.58 25.24
N THR A 41 17.58 19.76 25.30
CA THR A 41 16.11 19.86 25.28
C THR A 41 15.50 19.28 24.02
N LEU A 42 16.12 19.51 22.85
CA LEU A 42 15.70 18.89 21.59
C LEU A 42 15.83 17.36 21.62
N GLY A 43 16.93 16.85 22.19
CA GLY A 43 17.14 15.41 22.38
C GLY A 43 16.08 14.76 23.26
N TRP A 44 15.66 15.42 24.36
CA TRP A 44 14.58 14.93 25.23
C TRP A 44 13.24 14.84 24.50
N ILE A 45 12.87 15.87 23.71
CA ILE A 45 11.63 15.88 22.93
C ILE A 45 11.64 14.73 21.91
N LEU A 46 12.73 14.58 21.16
CA LEU A 46 12.85 13.52 20.15
C LEU A 46 12.84 12.13 20.77
N THR A 47 13.44 11.96 21.96
CA THR A 47 13.40 10.69 22.70
C THR A 47 11.97 10.35 23.15
N GLY A 48 11.18 11.35 23.55
CA GLY A 48 9.77 11.16 23.90
C GLY A 48 8.92 10.71 22.69
N PHE A 49 9.11 11.35 21.53
CA PHE A 49 8.47 10.92 20.29
C PHE A 49 8.90 9.53 19.88
N ASP A 50 10.20 9.22 19.93
CA ASP A 50 10.75 7.91 19.57
C ASP A 50 10.17 6.79 20.44
N PHE A 51 10.03 7.01 21.75
CA PHE A 51 9.39 6.05 22.66
C PHE A 51 7.96 5.73 22.26
N PHE A 52 7.15 6.76 21.95
CA PHE A 52 5.76 6.57 21.53
C PHE A 52 5.68 5.77 20.23
N PHE A 53 6.47 6.16 19.22
CA PHE A 53 6.49 5.48 17.94
C PHE A 53 7.07 4.06 18.03
N ARG A 54 8.02 3.82 18.93
CA ARG A 54 8.55 2.47 19.18
C ARG A 54 7.47 1.54 19.71
N THR A 55 6.71 1.95 20.71
CA THR A 55 5.62 1.15 21.27
C THR A 55 4.54 0.91 20.22
N PHE A 56 4.12 1.96 19.50
CA PHE A 56 3.15 1.83 18.42
C PHE A 56 3.63 0.89 17.30
N ALA A 57 4.89 1.00 16.89
CA ALA A 57 5.47 0.12 15.89
C ALA A 57 5.58 -1.31 16.43
N GLU A 58 6.01 -1.53 17.67
CA GLU A 58 6.11 -2.87 18.26
C GLU A 58 4.75 -3.57 18.31
N ASP A 59 3.70 -2.88 18.73
CA ASP A 59 2.33 -3.40 18.74
C ASP A 59 1.82 -3.69 17.32
N THR A 60 2.03 -2.76 16.39
CA THR A 60 1.56 -2.89 14.99
C THR A 60 2.32 -3.99 14.24
N CYS A 61 3.64 -4.05 14.36
CA CYS A 61 4.46 -5.04 13.66
C CYS A 61 4.26 -6.44 14.26
N SER A 62 4.03 -6.57 15.57
CA SER A 62 3.66 -7.84 16.21
C SER A 62 2.30 -8.35 15.68
N ALA A 63 1.31 -7.45 15.58
CA ALA A 63 0.01 -7.80 15.04
C ALA A 63 0.11 -8.24 13.56
N PHE A 64 0.94 -7.58 12.76
CA PHE A 64 1.17 -7.98 11.37
C PHE A 64 1.92 -9.32 11.23
N GLU A 65 2.91 -9.60 12.08
CA GLU A 65 3.63 -10.88 12.09
C GLU A 65 2.70 -12.03 12.51
N ASP A 66 1.79 -11.78 13.46
CA ASP A 66 0.77 -12.73 13.86
C ASP A 66 -0.23 -13.03 12.72
N PHE A 67 -0.68 -11.99 12.02
CA PHE A 67 -1.54 -12.15 10.83
C PHE A 67 -0.84 -12.92 9.70
N GLU A 68 0.47 -12.72 9.51
CA GLU A 68 1.25 -13.45 8.51
C GLU A 68 1.32 -14.97 8.83
N ARG A 69 1.43 -15.32 10.11
CA ARG A 69 1.46 -16.72 10.58
C ARG A 69 0.09 -17.37 10.61
N ASN A 70 -0.95 -16.68 11.08
CA ASN A 70 -2.28 -17.28 11.26
C ASN A 70 -3.44 -16.29 10.99
N PRO A 71 -3.78 -16.03 9.72
CA PRO A 71 -4.75 -14.99 9.36
C PRO A 71 -6.15 -15.19 9.94
N GLY A 72 -6.53 -16.44 10.25
CA GLY A 72 -7.86 -16.78 10.77
C GLY A 72 -8.07 -16.53 12.27
N ASN A 73 -6.99 -16.41 13.06
CA ASN A 73 -7.05 -16.27 14.53
C ASN A 73 -6.38 -14.97 15.05
N SER A 74 -5.99 -14.06 14.17
CA SER A 74 -5.36 -12.80 14.56
C SER A 74 -6.38 -11.70 14.86
N SER A 75 -5.99 -10.74 15.71
CA SER A 75 -6.76 -9.53 16.02
C SER A 75 -7.10 -8.69 14.78
N LEU A 76 -6.29 -8.83 13.73
CA LEU A 76 -6.44 -8.21 12.42
C LEU A 76 -7.50 -8.84 11.52
N LYS A 77 -8.08 -9.99 11.90
CA LYS A 77 -9.15 -10.67 11.15
C LYS A 77 -10.37 -9.78 10.90
N SER A 78 -10.75 -8.97 11.88
CA SER A 78 -11.95 -8.11 11.80
C SER A 78 -11.74 -6.86 10.95
N VAL A 79 -10.48 -6.42 10.81
CA VAL A 79 -10.11 -5.22 10.05
C VAL A 79 -9.79 -5.56 8.60
N LEU A 80 -9.26 -6.75 8.35
CA LEU A 80 -8.86 -7.23 7.03
C LEU A 80 -9.81 -8.34 6.58
N SER A 81 -10.80 -7.98 5.76
CA SER A 81 -11.86 -8.87 5.25
C SER A 81 -11.38 -10.11 4.48
N CYS A 82 -10.07 -10.22 4.20
CA CYS A 82 -9.45 -11.41 3.62
C CYS A 82 -9.34 -12.63 4.56
N ALA A 83 -9.49 -12.43 5.87
CA ALA A 83 -9.16 -13.47 6.85
C ALA A 83 -10.08 -14.70 6.77
N GLU A 84 -11.27 -14.58 6.18
CA GLU A 84 -12.16 -15.70 5.88
C GLU A 84 -12.06 -16.16 4.43
N SER A 85 -10.94 -16.82 4.12
CA SER A 85 -10.67 -17.41 2.80
C SER A 85 -11.80 -18.32 2.31
N SER A 86 -12.52 -19.00 3.21
CA SER A 86 -13.60 -19.93 2.87
C SER A 86 -14.88 -19.24 2.39
N TYR A 87 -15.22 -18.06 2.94
CA TYR A 87 -16.40 -17.30 2.49
C TYR A 87 -16.10 -16.62 1.15
N SER A 88 -14.96 -15.95 1.06
CA SER A 88 -14.49 -15.30 -0.16
C SER A 88 -14.34 -16.28 -1.34
N GLN A 89 -13.84 -17.49 -1.11
CA GLN A 89 -13.74 -18.51 -2.15
C GLN A 89 -15.11 -19.00 -2.62
N LYS A 90 -16.10 -19.14 -1.72
CA LYS A 90 -17.47 -19.47 -2.11
C LYS A 90 -18.09 -18.39 -2.99
N VAL A 91 -17.87 -17.12 -2.66
CA VAL A 91 -18.37 -15.99 -3.46
C VAL A 91 -17.76 -16.00 -4.87
N LEU A 92 -16.45 -16.27 -5.00
CA LEU A 92 -15.83 -16.39 -6.34
C LEU A 92 -16.40 -17.55 -7.15
N VAL A 93 -16.62 -18.70 -6.53
CA VAL A 93 -17.23 -19.87 -7.18
C VAL A 93 -18.67 -19.56 -7.60
N ASP A 94 -19.43 -18.84 -6.77
CA ASP A 94 -20.81 -18.44 -7.08
C ASP A 94 -20.89 -17.44 -8.24
N ILE A 95 -19.94 -16.48 -8.30
CA ILE A 95 -19.77 -15.57 -9.43
C ILE A 95 -19.43 -16.36 -10.70
N GLY A 96 -18.44 -17.26 -10.63
CA GLY A 96 -18.03 -18.11 -11.76
C GLY A 96 -19.18 -18.98 -12.27
N LEU A 97 -19.94 -19.60 -11.36
CA LEU A 97 -21.15 -20.37 -11.69
C LEU A 97 -22.21 -19.52 -12.37
N THR A 98 -22.44 -18.30 -11.89
CA THR A 98 -23.46 -17.40 -12.45
C THR A 98 -23.10 -16.98 -13.87
N VAL A 99 -21.84 -16.61 -14.12
CA VAL A 99 -21.37 -16.23 -15.45
C VAL A 99 -21.36 -17.43 -16.40
N HIS A 100 -20.84 -18.58 -15.96
CA HIS A 100 -20.82 -19.81 -16.73
C HIS A 100 -22.23 -20.25 -17.16
N ARG A 101 -23.20 -20.23 -16.22
CA ARG A 101 -24.60 -20.56 -16.52
C ARG A 101 -25.20 -19.57 -17.53
N PHE A 102 -24.92 -18.27 -17.38
CA PHE A 102 -25.41 -17.25 -18.28
C PHE A 102 -24.88 -17.43 -19.71
N ILE A 103 -23.57 -17.65 -19.87
CA ILE A 103 -22.94 -17.86 -21.18
C ILE A 103 -23.42 -19.17 -21.80
N SER A 104 -23.50 -20.25 -21.02
CA SER A 104 -24.04 -21.53 -21.47
C SER A 104 -25.48 -21.42 -21.98
N GLU A 105 -26.36 -20.70 -21.27
CA GLU A 105 -27.74 -20.49 -21.71
C GLU A 105 -27.80 -19.66 -23.01
N LEU A 106 -26.93 -18.66 -23.15
CA LEU A 106 -26.82 -17.89 -24.39
C LEU A 106 -26.33 -18.75 -25.56
N ASN A 107 -25.31 -19.58 -25.36
CA ASN A 107 -24.80 -20.49 -26.40
C ASN A 107 -25.88 -21.48 -26.86
N LEU A 108 -26.71 -22.00 -25.95
CA LEU A 108 -27.86 -22.84 -26.31
C LEU A 108 -28.88 -22.10 -27.19
N LYS A 109 -29.22 -20.85 -26.85
CA LYS A 109 -30.18 -20.05 -27.64
C LYS A 109 -29.63 -19.65 -29.00
N VAL A 110 -28.34 -19.32 -29.06
CA VAL A 110 -27.64 -19.01 -30.32
C VAL A 110 -27.60 -20.24 -31.22
N SER A 111 -27.25 -21.41 -30.68
CA SER A 111 -27.23 -22.66 -31.44
C SER A 111 -28.63 -23.03 -31.97
N LEU A 112 -29.67 -22.86 -31.16
CA LEU A 112 -31.06 -23.06 -31.58
C LEU A 112 -31.44 -22.10 -32.72
N LEU A 113 -31.10 -20.81 -32.59
CA LEU A 113 -31.36 -19.82 -33.63
C LEU A 113 -30.62 -20.15 -34.94
N HIS A 114 -29.36 -20.58 -34.84
CA HIS A 114 -28.55 -21.01 -35.97
C HIS A 114 -29.22 -22.19 -36.70
N HIS A 115 -29.72 -23.18 -35.96
CA HIS A 115 -30.43 -24.34 -36.51
C HIS A 115 -31.78 -23.96 -37.14
N LEU A 116 -32.54 -23.03 -36.54
CA LEU A 116 -33.82 -22.57 -37.08
C LEU A 116 -33.68 -21.77 -38.38
N LEU A 117 -32.57 -21.04 -38.54
CA LEU A 117 -32.34 -20.20 -39.71
C LEU A 117 -31.85 -20.98 -40.94
N GLN A 118 -31.62 -22.31 -40.85
CA GLN A 118 -31.18 -23.18 -41.95
C GLN A 118 -30.24 -22.45 -42.91
N LEU A 119 -29.09 -21.98 -42.40
CA LEU A 119 -28.00 -21.61 -43.30
C LEU A 119 -27.51 -22.92 -43.93
N ASP A 120 -28.11 -23.23 -45.08
CA ASP A 120 -27.72 -24.29 -46.00
C ASP A 120 -26.20 -24.25 -46.20
N GLU A 121 -25.58 -25.42 -46.30
CA GLU A 121 -24.14 -25.71 -46.18
C GLU A 121 -23.24 -25.06 -47.26
N GLY A 122 -23.68 -23.98 -47.92
CA GLY A 122 -22.96 -23.32 -49.02
C GLY A 122 -22.41 -21.93 -48.72
N ASN A 123 -22.64 -21.35 -47.54
CA ASN A 123 -22.17 -19.99 -47.24
C ASN A 123 -21.84 -19.82 -45.74
N GLU A 124 -20.68 -20.36 -45.33
CA GLU A 124 -20.17 -20.41 -43.95
C GLU A 124 -20.03 -19.06 -43.22
N ASP A 125 -20.34 -17.93 -43.89
CA ASP A 125 -20.01 -16.57 -43.43
C ASP A 125 -21.22 -15.69 -43.04
N LEU A 126 -22.48 -16.17 -43.15
CA LEU A 126 -23.62 -15.26 -42.99
C LEU A 126 -24.01 -14.95 -41.53
N LEU A 127 -23.82 -15.90 -40.59
CA LEU A 127 -24.07 -15.61 -39.18
C LEU A 127 -22.80 -15.21 -38.42
N GLY A 128 -21.63 -15.78 -38.73
CA GLY A 128 -20.37 -15.48 -38.04
C GLY A 128 -20.38 -15.69 -36.51
N ILE A 129 -21.49 -16.14 -35.92
CA ILE A 129 -21.61 -16.40 -34.49
C ILE A 129 -21.07 -17.80 -34.23
N ARG A 130 -19.75 -17.88 -34.09
CA ARG A 130 -19.13 -18.97 -33.35
C ARG A 130 -19.40 -18.76 -31.86
N GLU A 131 -19.45 -19.87 -31.14
CA GLU A 131 -19.82 -19.96 -29.73
C GLU A 131 -19.25 -18.79 -28.90
N ILE A 132 -20.05 -18.25 -27.98
CA ILE A 132 -19.62 -17.19 -27.07
C ILE A 132 -18.61 -17.81 -26.11
N CYS A 133 -17.44 -17.18 -26.00
CA CYS A 133 -16.37 -17.63 -25.12
C CYS A 133 -16.83 -17.61 -23.66
N ASP A 134 -16.74 -18.77 -23.02
CA ASP A 134 -16.90 -18.91 -21.58
C ASP A 134 -15.52 -19.04 -20.92
N PRO A 135 -15.05 -18.02 -20.18
CA PRO A 135 -13.77 -18.07 -19.52
C PRO A 135 -13.80 -18.85 -18.20
N PHE A 136 -14.90 -19.51 -17.85
CA PHE A 136 -15.04 -20.31 -16.62
C PHE A 136 -15.19 -21.80 -16.93
N SER A 137 -14.51 -22.63 -16.13
CA SER A 137 -14.63 -24.09 -16.21
C SER A 137 -16.04 -24.56 -15.82
N GLY A 138 -16.39 -25.79 -16.22
CA GLY A 138 -17.59 -26.45 -15.73
C GLY A 138 -17.55 -26.78 -14.23
N ALA A 139 -18.67 -27.33 -13.75
CA ALA A 139 -18.77 -27.85 -12.39
C ALA A 139 -17.66 -28.88 -12.09
N PRO A 140 -17.15 -28.96 -10.84
CA PRO A 140 -17.62 -28.26 -9.63
C PRO A 140 -16.83 -26.99 -9.26
N SER A 141 -15.70 -26.72 -9.90
CA SER A 141 -14.74 -25.68 -9.47
C SER A 141 -15.02 -24.29 -10.02
N TYR A 142 -15.64 -24.17 -11.20
CA TYR A 142 -15.86 -22.90 -11.91
C TYR A 142 -14.62 -22.00 -11.92
N SER A 143 -13.46 -22.59 -12.22
CA SER A 143 -12.17 -21.88 -12.26
C SER A 143 -12.12 -20.95 -13.46
N TYR A 144 -11.51 -19.78 -13.26
CA TYR A 144 -11.26 -18.83 -14.34
C TYR A 144 -10.10 -19.32 -15.22
N GLU A 145 -10.41 -19.67 -16.46
CA GLU A 145 -9.53 -20.31 -17.45
C GLU A 145 -9.75 -19.66 -18.84
N PRO A 146 -9.34 -18.39 -19.04
CA PRO A 146 -9.61 -17.64 -20.27
C PRO A 146 -8.93 -18.24 -21.51
N ASP A 147 -7.86 -19.01 -21.33
CA ASP A 147 -7.08 -19.62 -22.42
C ASP A 147 -7.79 -20.84 -23.06
N THR A 148 -8.86 -21.33 -22.44
CA THR A 148 -9.62 -22.49 -22.95
C THR A 148 -10.58 -22.13 -24.09
N CYS A 149 -10.86 -20.85 -24.28
CA CYS A 149 -11.69 -20.39 -25.39
C CYS A 149 -11.00 -20.56 -26.74
N ALA A 150 -11.77 -21.02 -27.73
CA ALA A 150 -11.29 -21.10 -29.11
C ALA A 150 -10.90 -19.70 -29.63
N LYS A 151 -9.86 -19.61 -30.48
CA LYS A 151 -9.32 -18.33 -30.97
C LYS A 151 -10.32 -17.52 -31.82
N ASP A 152 -11.35 -18.18 -32.31
CA ASP A 152 -12.45 -17.69 -33.12
C ASP A 152 -13.77 -17.54 -32.34
N ALA A 153 -13.76 -17.79 -31.03
CA ALA A 153 -14.90 -17.55 -30.16
C ALA A 153 -15.10 -16.05 -29.90
N ILE A 154 -16.35 -15.64 -29.77
CA ILE A 154 -16.72 -14.23 -29.58
C ILE A 154 -16.74 -13.92 -28.09
N SER A 155 -16.11 -12.81 -27.67
CA SER A 155 -16.23 -12.36 -26.28
C SER A 155 -17.66 -11.90 -26.01
N ILE A 156 -18.17 -12.11 -24.79
CA ILE A 156 -19.52 -11.65 -24.42
C ILE A 156 -19.70 -10.15 -24.68
N GLY A 157 -18.67 -9.33 -24.47
CA GLY A 157 -18.67 -7.89 -24.78
C GLY A 157 -18.83 -7.52 -26.26
N ASP A 158 -18.48 -8.42 -27.17
CA ASP A 158 -18.60 -8.23 -28.63
C ASP A 158 -19.91 -8.77 -29.21
N LEU A 159 -20.68 -9.54 -28.42
CA LEU A 159 -21.99 -10.05 -28.80
C LEU A 159 -22.94 -8.94 -29.33
N PRO A 160 -23.04 -7.74 -28.70
CA PRO A 160 -23.90 -6.68 -29.20
C PRO A 160 -23.47 -6.19 -30.59
N ASN A 161 -22.18 -6.19 -30.92
CA ASN A 161 -21.69 -5.80 -32.24
C ASN A 161 -22.26 -6.71 -33.32
N VAL A 162 -22.42 -8.00 -33.03
CA VAL A 162 -23.05 -8.95 -33.95
C VAL A 162 -24.57 -8.73 -34.01
N LEU A 163 -25.23 -8.60 -32.85
CA LEU A 163 -26.69 -8.35 -32.79
C LEU A 163 -27.11 -7.05 -33.51
N SER A 164 -26.24 -6.03 -33.56
CA SER A 164 -26.51 -4.77 -34.26
C SER A 164 -26.86 -4.96 -35.74
N ARG A 165 -26.29 -5.99 -36.39
CA ARG A 165 -26.54 -6.31 -37.81
C ARG A 165 -27.97 -6.81 -38.04
N PHE A 166 -28.55 -7.49 -37.04
CA PHE A 166 -29.88 -8.06 -37.07
C PHE A 166 -30.95 -7.16 -36.42
N THR A 167 -30.54 -6.00 -35.89
CA THR A 167 -31.43 -5.08 -35.19
C THR A 167 -32.17 -4.16 -36.15
N CYS A 168 -33.48 -4.02 -35.92
CA CYS A 168 -34.35 -3.06 -36.57
C CYS A 168 -34.54 -1.84 -35.66
N TYR A 169 -33.87 -0.74 -36.01
CA TYR A 169 -34.01 0.54 -35.33
C TYR A 169 -35.33 1.23 -35.68
N LYS A 170 -35.93 1.96 -34.74
CA LYS A 170 -37.24 2.63 -34.89
C LYS A 170 -37.37 3.53 -36.12
N HIS A 171 -36.25 4.07 -36.62
CA HIS A 171 -36.22 4.90 -37.82
C HIS A 171 -36.56 4.12 -39.11
N ASN A 172 -36.45 2.79 -39.09
CA ASN A 172 -36.74 1.94 -40.25
C ASN A 172 -38.19 1.46 -40.22
N SER A 173 -38.87 1.50 -41.36
CA SER A 173 -40.21 0.90 -41.47
C SER A 173 -40.13 -0.62 -41.25
N LYS A 174 -41.11 -1.16 -40.50
CA LYS A 174 -41.14 -2.59 -40.10
C LYS A 174 -41.02 -3.53 -41.30
N GLY A 175 -41.63 -3.17 -42.44
CA GLY A 175 -41.55 -3.93 -43.69
C GLY A 175 -40.17 -3.92 -44.36
N ASN A 176 -39.39 -2.84 -44.22
CA ASN A 176 -38.03 -2.78 -44.78
C ASN A 176 -37.05 -3.58 -43.92
N CYS A 177 -37.23 -3.61 -42.60
CA CYS A 177 -36.42 -4.42 -41.70
C CYS A 177 -36.53 -5.92 -41.96
N THR A 178 -37.76 -6.45 -42.08
CA THR A 178 -37.98 -7.87 -42.34
C THR A 178 -37.41 -8.29 -43.71
N ARG A 179 -37.50 -7.41 -44.71
CA ARG A 179 -36.90 -7.64 -46.04
C ARG A 179 -35.38 -7.66 -46.02
N ASN A 180 -34.76 -6.93 -45.10
CA ASN A 180 -33.30 -6.84 -44.93
C ASN A 180 -32.75 -7.85 -43.89
N GLY A 181 -33.55 -8.85 -43.48
CA GLY A 181 -33.10 -9.87 -42.51
C GLY A 181 -32.92 -9.34 -41.07
N ARG A 182 -33.54 -8.20 -40.73
CA ARG A 182 -33.47 -7.59 -39.39
C ARG A 182 -34.73 -7.93 -38.60
N TYR A 183 -34.60 -8.86 -37.65
CA TYR A 183 -35.71 -9.37 -36.85
C TYR A 183 -35.71 -8.87 -35.40
N LEU A 184 -34.57 -8.37 -34.90
CA LEU A 184 -34.42 -8.00 -33.50
C LEU A 184 -34.94 -6.58 -33.22
N PRO A 185 -35.85 -6.36 -32.26
CA PRO A 185 -36.28 -5.03 -31.88
C PRO A 185 -35.15 -4.23 -31.20
N GLU A 186 -35.11 -2.92 -31.43
CA GLU A 186 -34.15 -2.00 -30.78
C GLU A 186 -34.13 -2.11 -29.25
N ALA A 187 -35.30 -2.28 -28.61
CA ALA A 187 -35.38 -2.43 -27.15
C ALA A 187 -34.63 -3.68 -26.64
N SER A 188 -34.74 -4.80 -27.36
CA SER A 188 -34.03 -6.04 -27.04
C SER A 188 -32.52 -5.90 -27.25
N TYR A 189 -32.11 -5.17 -28.29
CA TYR A 189 -30.71 -4.85 -28.53
C TYR A 189 -30.10 -4.03 -27.39
N VAL A 190 -30.77 -2.95 -26.95
CA VAL A 190 -30.28 -2.10 -25.85
C VAL A 190 -30.12 -2.92 -24.56
N MET A 191 -31.06 -3.81 -24.27
CA MET A 191 -30.99 -4.70 -23.11
C MET A 191 -29.83 -5.69 -23.22
N ALA A 192 -29.67 -6.35 -24.38
CA ALA A 192 -28.56 -7.26 -24.63
C ALA A 192 -27.20 -6.56 -24.53
N TRP A 193 -27.09 -5.32 -25.03
CA TRP A 193 -25.90 -4.49 -24.90
C TRP A 193 -25.57 -4.20 -23.44
N ALA A 194 -26.55 -3.79 -22.64
CA ALA A 194 -26.35 -3.49 -21.21
C ALA A 194 -25.92 -4.71 -20.39
N TYR A 195 -26.50 -5.88 -20.65
CA TYR A 195 -26.13 -7.13 -19.97
C TYR A 195 -24.76 -7.64 -20.40
N SER A 196 -24.49 -7.68 -21.70
CA SER A 196 -23.20 -8.07 -22.25
C SER A 196 -22.06 -7.21 -21.67
N ARG A 197 -22.24 -5.89 -21.64
CA ARG A 197 -21.29 -4.94 -21.05
C ARG A 197 -21.05 -5.24 -19.57
N SER A 198 -22.13 -5.40 -18.79
CA SER A 198 -22.04 -5.67 -17.35
C SER A 198 -21.29 -6.98 -17.05
N ILE A 199 -21.57 -8.05 -17.81
CA ILE A 199 -20.89 -9.34 -17.63
C ILE A 199 -19.43 -9.26 -18.07
N GLN A 200 -19.12 -8.54 -19.16
CA GLN A 200 -17.74 -8.32 -19.58
C GLN A 200 -16.94 -7.56 -18.52
N ASP A 201 -17.51 -6.51 -17.93
CA ASP A 201 -16.86 -5.73 -16.87
C ASP A 201 -16.62 -6.59 -15.63
N LEU A 202 -17.57 -7.47 -15.28
CA LEU A 202 -17.41 -8.45 -14.20
C LEU A 202 -16.27 -9.45 -14.48
N ILE A 203 -16.19 -9.99 -15.71
CA ILE A 203 -15.10 -10.89 -16.15
C ILE A 203 -13.75 -10.18 -16.07
N ASN A 204 -13.67 -8.92 -16.49
CA ASN A 204 -12.43 -8.14 -16.48
C ASN A 204 -11.90 -7.88 -15.06
N VAL A 205 -12.80 -7.67 -14.09
CA VAL A 205 -12.46 -7.44 -12.67
C VAL A 205 -12.25 -8.76 -11.89
N PHE A 206 -12.67 -9.90 -12.42
CA PHE A 206 -12.57 -11.19 -11.73
C PHE A 206 -11.15 -11.58 -11.28
N PRO A 207 -10.08 -11.40 -12.08
CA PRO A 207 -8.71 -11.66 -11.64
C PRO A 207 -8.29 -10.82 -10.43
N ASP A 208 -8.72 -9.55 -10.39
CA ASP A 208 -8.45 -8.65 -9.27
C ASP A 208 -9.19 -9.12 -8.02
N LEU A 209 -10.46 -9.53 -8.14
CA LEU A 209 -11.21 -10.14 -7.04
C LEU A 209 -10.54 -11.43 -6.53
N GLN A 210 -10.02 -12.26 -7.43
CA GLN A 210 -9.28 -13.47 -7.06
C GLN A 210 -7.96 -13.16 -6.33
N SER A 211 -7.30 -12.05 -6.69
CA SER A 211 -6.09 -11.60 -5.99
C SER A 211 -6.39 -11.02 -4.59
N LEU A 212 -7.49 -10.27 -4.46
CA LEU A 212 -7.94 -9.65 -3.22
C LEU A 212 -8.33 -10.71 -2.18
N THR A 213 -9.07 -11.72 -2.61
CA THR A 213 -9.50 -12.84 -1.75
C THR A 213 -8.35 -13.73 -1.29
N ARG A 214 -7.29 -13.89 -2.11
CA ARG A 214 -6.06 -14.60 -1.70
C ARG A 214 -5.13 -13.75 -0.84
N CYS A 215 -5.42 -12.45 -0.71
CA CYS A 215 -4.71 -11.50 0.13
C CYS A 215 -3.19 -11.42 -0.12
N THR A 216 -2.72 -11.84 -1.30
CA THR A 216 -1.29 -11.89 -1.65
C THR A 216 -0.70 -10.50 -1.74
N PHE A 217 -1.42 -9.58 -2.39
CA PHE A 217 -1.03 -8.18 -2.51
C PHE A 217 -0.88 -7.51 -1.13
N MET A 218 -1.88 -7.71 -0.27
CA MET A 218 -1.89 -7.13 1.06
C MET A 218 -0.81 -7.73 1.95
N LYS A 219 -0.65 -9.06 1.93
CA LYS A 219 0.44 -9.77 2.64
C LYS A 219 1.82 -9.24 2.21
N GLN A 220 2.02 -9.03 0.91
CA GLN A 220 3.29 -8.55 0.39
C GLN A 220 3.55 -7.07 0.70
N ALA A 221 2.51 -6.23 0.68
CA ALA A 221 2.60 -4.84 1.10
C ALA A 221 2.92 -4.72 2.60
N LEU A 222 2.24 -5.53 3.44
CA LEU A 222 2.49 -5.64 4.89
C LEU A 222 3.90 -6.13 5.18
N HIS A 223 4.35 -7.20 4.51
CA HIS A 223 5.71 -7.73 4.65
C HIS A 223 6.78 -6.68 4.29
N ASN A 224 6.58 -5.95 3.18
CA ASN A 224 7.46 -4.86 2.78
C ASN A 224 7.44 -3.69 3.78
N ALA A 225 6.27 -3.35 4.33
CA ALA A 225 6.14 -2.32 5.35
C ALA A 225 6.86 -2.73 6.66
N VAL A 226 6.75 -3.99 7.07
CA VAL A 226 7.45 -4.51 8.24
C VAL A 226 8.97 -4.46 8.05
N LEU A 227 9.48 -4.92 6.89
CA LEU A 227 10.92 -4.94 6.60
C LEU A 227 11.52 -3.54 6.44
N ARG A 228 10.85 -2.65 5.71
CA ARG A 228 11.39 -1.31 5.39
C ARG A 228 11.15 -0.28 6.49
N GLN A 229 10.10 -0.42 7.29
CA GLN A 229 9.73 0.60 8.27
C GLN A 229 10.05 0.17 9.71
N CYS A 230 9.72 -1.06 10.13
CA CYS A 230 9.89 -1.47 11.53
C CYS A 230 11.37 -1.66 11.91
N ARG A 231 12.19 -2.20 11.00
CA ARG A 231 13.60 -2.53 11.27
C ARG A 231 14.55 -1.31 11.38
N PRO A 232 14.56 -0.35 10.44
CA PRO A 232 15.42 0.83 10.55
C PRO A 232 14.95 1.81 11.64
N PHE A 233 13.66 1.81 11.96
CA PHE A 233 13.12 2.58 13.07
C PHE A 233 13.75 2.14 14.41
N ARG A 234 13.82 0.83 14.67
CA ARG A 234 14.45 0.28 15.89
C ARG A 234 15.94 0.57 15.99
N ALA A 235 16.65 0.62 14.86
CA ALA A 235 18.07 0.94 14.82
C ALA A 235 18.32 2.45 15.07
N SER A 236 17.52 3.31 14.43
CA SER A 236 17.59 4.77 14.59
C SER A 236 17.27 5.21 16.02
N ALA A 237 16.24 4.62 16.63
CA ALA A 237 15.86 4.81 18.03
C ALA A 237 17.02 4.54 18.99
N ARG A 238 17.72 3.42 18.77
CA ARG A 238 18.87 3.03 19.60
C ARG A 238 20.03 4.01 19.46
N MET A 239 20.33 4.47 18.24
CA MET A 239 21.37 5.47 18.00
C MET A 239 21.05 6.81 18.65
N LEU A 240 19.80 7.27 18.58
CA LEU A 240 19.35 8.50 19.24
C LEU A 240 19.53 8.41 20.76
N TRP A 241 19.15 7.28 21.36
CA TRP A 241 19.34 7.00 22.78
C TRP A 241 20.82 7.09 23.20
N CYS A 242 21.74 6.47 22.44
CA CYS A 242 23.17 6.55 22.71
C CYS A 242 23.70 7.99 22.61
N SER A 243 23.25 8.74 21.61
CA SER A 243 23.64 10.15 21.43
C SER A 243 23.18 11.03 22.59
N THR A 244 21.94 10.88 23.04
CA THR A 244 21.38 11.65 24.16
C THR A 244 22.11 11.34 25.47
N LEU A 245 22.46 10.08 25.72
CA LEU A 245 23.26 9.67 26.89
C LEU A 245 24.66 10.30 26.88
N ALA A 246 25.34 10.28 25.73
CA ALA A 246 26.66 10.88 25.59
C ALA A 246 26.64 12.41 25.83
N LEU A 247 25.66 13.11 25.26
CA LEU A 247 25.51 14.56 25.43
C LEU A 247 25.25 14.93 26.91
N SER A 248 24.44 14.16 27.62
CA SER A 248 24.17 14.35 29.05
C SER A 248 25.45 14.25 29.90
N ILE A 249 26.29 13.25 29.66
CA ILE A 249 27.56 13.06 30.39
C ILE A 249 28.50 14.25 30.14
N ILE A 250 28.65 14.67 28.88
CA ILE A 250 29.51 15.81 28.51
C ILE A 250 29.04 17.10 29.21
N MET A 251 27.72 17.32 29.30
CA MET A 251 27.16 18.49 29.97
C MET A 251 27.48 18.56 31.46
N VAL A 252 27.43 17.43 32.16
CA VAL A 252 27.80 17.35 33.58
C VAL A 252 29.28 17.70 33.75
N VAL A 253 30.16 17.14 32.91
CA VAL A 253 31.60 17.41 32.96
C VAL A 253 31.89 18.89 32.69
N LEU A 254 31.30 19.49 31.65
CA LEU A 254 31.45 20.91 31.32
C LEU A 254 31.01 21.83 32.47
N SER A 255 29.89 21.49 33.12
CA SER A 255 29.37 22.26 34.26
C SER A 255 30.32 22.19 35.46
N LEU A 256 30.86 21.01 35.78
CA LEU A 256 31.84 20.83 36.86
C LEU A 256 33.15 21.58 36.59
N LEU A 257 33.65 21.53 35.35
CA LEU A 257 34.84 22.27 34.93
C LEU A 257 34.64 23.78 35.04
N TRP A 258 33.46 24.28 34.66
CA TRP A 258 33.12 25.70 34.79
C TRP A 258 33.07 26.14 36.25
N VAL A 259 32.43 25.35 37.12
CA VAL A 259 32.38 25.61 38.56
C VAL A 259 33.80 25.62 39.18
N ALA A 260 34.62 24.60 38.88
CA ALA A 260 35.99 24.51 39.37
C ALA A 260 36.84 25.72 38.95
N LYS A 261 36.69 26.16 37.69
CA LYS A 261 37.38 27.34 37.16
C LYS A 261 36.90 28.64 37.81
N ALA A 262 35.60 28.80 38.04
CA ALA A 262 35.05 29.95 38.76
C ALA A 262 35.54 30.03 40.21
N PHE A 263 35.70 28.89 40.89
CA PHE A 263 36.31 28.83 42.22
C PHE A 263 37.81 29.18 42.20
N GLN A 264 38.57 28.69 41.22
CA GLN A 264 39.99 29.04 41.06
C GLN A 264 40.21 30.53 40.78
N ASP A 265 39.38 31.14 39.93
CA ASP A 265 39.49 32.56 39.59
C ASP A 265 39.11 33.46 40.80
N ARG A 266 38.13 33.05 41.62
CA ARG A 266 37.84 33.70 42.91
C ARG A 266 39.01 33.59 43.90
N GLY A 267 39.67 32.43 43.99
CA GLY A 267 40.82 32.21 44.87
C GLY A 267 42.05 33.05 44.48
N ARG A 268 42.29 33.27 43.18
CA ARG A 268 43.40 34.11 42.69
C ARG A 268 43.22 35.61 42.98
N CYS A 269 41.98 36.11 43.08
CA CYS A 269 41.73 37.50 43.46
C CYS A 269 42.14 37.83 44.91
N PHE A 270 42.13 36.86 45.84
CA PHE A 270 42.52 37.11 47.23
C PHE A 270 44.04 37.24 47.44
N SER A 271 44.87 36.67 46.56
CA SER A 271 46.33 36.67 46.71
C SER A 271 47.04 37.97 46.28
N LYS A 272 46.36 38.86 45.56
CA LYS A 272 46.99 40.06 44.95
C LYS A 272 46.93 41.34 45.81
N CYS A 273 46.29 41.33 46.97
CA CYS A 273 46.10 42.52 47.81
C CYS A 273 47.03 42.62 49.04
N SER A 274 48.11 41.83 49.12
CA SER A 274 49.12 42.01 50.17
C SER A 274 50.36 42.72 49.61
N ILE A 275 50.39 44.04 49.75
CA ILE A 275 51.60 44.86 49.61
C ILE A 275 51.93 45.34 51.02
N VAL A 276 52.92 44.68 51.65
CA VAL A 276 53.58 45.18 52.87
C VAL A 276 54.61 46.23 52.41
N PRO A 277 54.59 47.47 52.91
CA PRO A 277 55.66 48.43 52.65
C PRO A 277 56.87 48.13 53.55
N GLN A 278 58.06 48.08 52.96
CA GLN A 278 59.32 48.05 53.72
C GLN A 278 59.68 49.47 54.22
N PRO A 279 60.30 49.59 55.42
CA PRO A 279 60.63 50.88 56.03
C PRO A 279 61.98 51.42 55.53
N HIS A 280 62.06 52.75 55.39
CA HIS A 280 63.32 53.50 55.43
C HIS A 280 63.45 54.18 56.80
#